data_AF-A0A6B1E044-F1
#
_entry.id   AF-A0A6B1E044-F1
#
_cell.length_a   1.000
_cell.length_b   1.000
_cell.length_c   1.000
_cell.angle_alpha   90.00
_cell.angle_beta   90.00
_cell.angle_gamma   90.00
#
_symmetry.space_group_name_H-M   'P 1'
#
loop_
_entity.id
_entity.type
_entity.pdbx_description
1 polymer ?
#
loop_
_entity_poly.entity_id
_entity_poly.type
_entity_poly.pdbx_seq_one_letter_code
_entity_poly.pdbx_strand_id
1 'polypeptide(L)'
;MAKRRRRKPNISQAALEQARQGSAAPASATPATQADAPAPSPRPRRRRALQSAQLERRKDQGGLDAEYVAELLANPTKVVSEDDLRADYGFVIRDLRNMGMLAAALFIVLICAALILL
;
A
#
# COMPACT_ATOMS: atom_id res chain seq x y z
N MET A 1 -1.46 3.93 52.03
CA MET A 1 -0.40 4.47 51.15
C MET A 1 -0.56 3.92 49.74
N ALA A 2 -0.91 4.76 48.76
CA ALA A 2 -1.20 4.33 47.39
C ALA A 2 0.04 4.42 46.47
N LYS A 3 0.46 3.27 45.92
CA LYS A 3 1.67 3.14 45.09
C LYS A 3 1.37 3.57 43.65
N ARG A 4 1.65 4.83 43.31
CA ARG A 4 1.49 5.38 41.95
C ARG A 4 2.50 4.73 40.98
N ARG A 5 2.02 3.87 40.09
CA ARG A 5 2.82 3.26 39.01
C ARG A 5 3.11 4.31 37.92
N ARG A 6 4.37 4.71 37.79
CA ARG A 6 4.86 5.57 36.70
C ARG A 6 4.88 4.77 35.39
N ARG A 7 3.96 5.09 34.46
CA ARG A 7 3.98 4.56 33.10
C ARG A 7 5.03 5.32 32.28
N LYS A 8 5.98 4.59 31.70
CA LYS A 8 6.91 5.13 30.70
C LYS A 8 6.16 5.27 29.36
N PRO A 9 6.22 6.42 28.66
CA PRO A 9 5.64 6.55 27.33
C PRO A 9 6.42 5.69 26.33
N ASN A 10 5.72 4.76 25.67
CA ASN A 10 6.27 3.84 24.69
C ASN A 10 6.29 4.47 23.29
N ILE A 11 6.89 5.66 23.18
CA ILE A 11 7.08 6.33 21.89
C ILE A 11 8.55 6.15 21.52
N SER A 12 8.81 5.39 20.46
CA SER A 12 10.15 5.20 19.91
C SER A 12 10.75 6.54 19.50
N GLN A 13 12.01 6.81 19.86
CA GLN A 13 12.70 8.06 19.51
C GLN A 13 12.68 8.37 18.01
N ALA A 14 12.71 7.33 17.15
CA ALA A 14 12.56 7.47 15.71
C ALA A 14 11.27 8.20 15.28
N ALA A 15 10.15 7.97 15.98
CA ALA A 15 8.87 8.62 15.69
C ALA A 15 8.87 10.11 16.09
N LEU A 16 9.65 10.49 17.11
CA LEU A 16 9.83 11.87 17.54
C LEU A 16 10.73 12.65 16.57
N GLU A 17 11.76 12.00 16.03
CA GLU A 17 12.66 12.62 15.04
C GLU A 17 11.98 12.86 13.70
N GLN A 18 11.17 11.90 13.22
CA GLN A 18 10.42 12.06 11.98
C GLN A 18 9.39 13.21 12.06
N ALA A 19 8.77 13.42 13.23
CA ALA A 19 7.85 14.54 13.45
C ALA A 19 8.57 15.91 13.43
N ARG A 20 9.83 15.97 13.90
CA ARG A 20 10.65 17.19 13.82
C ARG A 20 11.08 17.50 12.39
N GLN A 21 11.45 16.49 11.62
CA GLN A 21 11.89 16.68 10.22
C GLN A 21 10.75 17.16 9.31
N GLY A 22 9.49 16.80 9.59
CA GLY A 22 8.34 17.27 8.81
C GLY A 22 7.93 18.74 9.06
N SER A 23 8.50 19.41 10.06
CA SER A 23 8.07 20.76 10.50
C SER A 23 9.04 21.89 10.10
N ALA A 24 10.11 21.59 9.36
CA ALA A 24 11.12 22.58 8.96
C ALA A 24 11.23 22.65 7.43
N ALA A 25 10.25 23.26 6.78
CA ALA A 25 10.38 23.78 5.42
C ALA A 25 10.12 25.30 5.44
N PRO A 26 11.08 26.14 5.04
CA PRO A 26 10.93 27.60 5.06
C PRO A 26 9.98 28.06 3.95
N ALA A 27 9.07 28.97 4.33
CA ALA A 27 8.19 29.69 3.45
C ALA A 27 9.01 30.63 2.53
N SER A 28 9.10 30.31 1.25
CA SER A 28 9.42 31.27 0.20
C SER A 28 8.12 31.81 -0.37
N ALA A 29 7.90 33.10 -0.15
CA ALA A 29 6.73 33.85 -0.58
C ALA A 29 6.62 33.93 -2.10
N THR A 30 5.44 33.63 -2.62
CA THR A 30 4.95 34.13 -3.92
C THR A 30 3.52 34.65 -3.70
N PRO A 31 3.18 35.86 -4.15
CA PRO A 31 1.83 36.40 -4.00
C PRO A 31 1.00 36.08 -5.24
N ALA A 32 -0.08 35.32 -5.12
CA ALA A 32 -1.25 35.43 -6.00
C ALA A 32 -2.41 34.52 -5.55
N THR A 33 -3.59 35.13 -5.57
CA THR A 33 -4.92 34.51 -5.65
C THR A 33 -5.52 33.99 -4.35
N GLN A 34 -6.31 34.87 -3.73
CA GLN A 34 -7.41 34.52 -2.84
C GLN A 34 -8.41 33.62 -3.59
N ALA A 35 -8.47 32.36 -3.20
CA ALA A 35 -9.62 31.50 -3.44
C ALA A 35 -10.07 30.96 -2.08
N ASP A 36 -11.27 31.36 -1.70
CA ASP A 36 -11.98 31.00 -0.48
C ASP A 36 -12.15 29.47 -0.43
N ALA A 37 -11.38 28.79 0.42
CA ALA A 37 -11.38 27.34 0.56
C ALA A 37 -11.85 26.96 1.97
N PRO A 38 -12.96 26.23 2.13
CA PRO A 38 -13.49 25.86 3.44
C PRO A 38 -12.54 24.91 4.18
N ALA A 39 -12.36 25.19 5.48
CA ALA A 39 -11.44 24.51 6.38
C ALA A 39 -11.66 22.97 6.41
N PRO A 40 -10.58 22.16 6.37
CA PRO A 40 -10.69 20.70 6.43
C PRO A 40 -11.12 20.24 7.83
N SER A 41 -12.32 19.67 7.91
CA SER A 41 -12.85 18.99 9.09
C SER A 41 -11.95 17.80 9.49
N PRO A 42 -11.51 17.70 10.77
CA PRO A 42 -10.67 16.60 11.24
C PRO A 42 -11.47 15.29 11.29
N ARG A 43 -11.30 14.44 10.26
CA ARG A 43 -11.91 13.10 10.21
C ARG A 43 -11.31 12.17 11.28
N PRO A 44 -12.12 11.40 12.03
CA PRO A 44 -11.66 10.51 13.08
C PRO A 44 -10.99 9.24 12.50
N ARG A 45 -9.66 9.27 12.31
CA ARG A 45 -8.87 8.14 11.79
C ARG A 45 -8.55 7.02 12.81
N ARG A 46 -9.07 7.07 14.05
CA ARG A 46 -8.44 6.32 15.17
C ARG A 46 -9.09 4.99 15.58
N ARG A 47 -10.17 4.52 14.94
CA ARG A 47 -10.87 3.28 15.38
C ARG A 47 -10.53 2.00 14.63
N ARG A 48 -9.89 2.06 13.45
CA ARG A 48 -9.72 0.87 12.58
C ARG A 48 -8.49 0.00 12.91
N ALA A 49 -7.49 0.55 13.59
CA ALA A 49 -6.22 -0.15 13.84
C ALA A 49 -6.29 -1.27 14.90
N LEU A 50 -7.36 -1.33 15.71
CA LEU A 50 -7.48 -2.32 16.79
C LEU A 50 -8.07 -3.65 16.33
N GLN A 51 -8.81 -3.68 15.21
CA GLN A 51 -9.45 -4.91 14.72
C GLN A 51 -8.49 -5.78 13.90
N SER A 52 -7.55 -5.18 13.16
CA SER A 52 -6.58 -5.93 12.36
C SER A 52 -5.58 -6.72 13.22
N ALA A 53 -5.14 -6.16 14.35
CA ALA A 53 -4.15 -6.78 15.23
C ALA A 53 -4.65 -8.04 15.96
N GLN A 54 -5.97 -8.20 16.13
CA GLN A 54 -6.54 -9.42 16.72
C GLN A 54 -6.70 -10.55 15.69
N LEU A 55 -6.88 -10.21 14.41
CA LEU A 55 -6.99 -11.19 13.33
C LEU A 55 -5.65 -11.85 13.02
N GLU A 56 -4.55 -11.09 13.07
CA GLU A 56 -3.20 -11.63 12.81
C GLU A 56 -2.78 -12.70 13.83
N ARG A 57 -3.10 -12.53 15.12
CA ARG A 57 -2.74 -13.50 16.16
C ARG A 57 -3.45 -14.85 16.02
N ARG A 58 -4.58 -14.92 15.32
CA ARG A 58 -5.30 -16.18 15.08
C ARG A 58 -4.77 -16.95 13.87
N LYS A 59 -4.07 -16.28 12.94
CA LYS A 59 -3.58 -16.90 11.70
C LYS A 59 -2.34 -17.77 11.92
N ASP A 60 -1.53 -17.47 12.93
CA ASP A 60 -0.27 -18.18 13.20
C ASP A 60 -0.44 -19.50 13.96
N GLN A 61 -1.65 -19.85 14.42
CA GLN A 61 -1.88 -21.02 15.29
C GLN A 61 -2.28 -22.33 14.60
N GLY A 62 -2.20 -22.39 13.27
CA GLY A 62 -2.22 -23.66 12.53
C GLY A 62 -3.48 -23.87 11.71
N GLY A 63 -3.31 -23.84 10.39
CA GLY A 63 -4.32 -24.22 9.40
C GLY A 63 -5.51 -23.26 9.33
N LEU A 64 -5.81 -22.76 8.13
CA LEU A 64 -7.15 -22.26 7.88
C LEU A 64 -8.08 -23.48 7.94
N ASP A 65 -8.82 -23.61 9.03
CA ASP A 65 -9.76 -24.70 9.24
C ASP A 65 -10.71 -24.80 8.03
N ALA A 66 -10.99 -26.01 7.56
CA ALA A 66 -11.78 -26.23 6.35
C ALA A 66 -13.19 -25.64 6.51
N GLU A 67 -13.74 -25.68 7.73
CA GLU A 67 -14.99 -25.02 8.11
C GLU A 67 -14.93 -23.49 7.94
N TYR A 68 -13.81 -22.87 8.34
CA TYR A 68 -13.62 -21.43 8.18
C TYR A 68 -13.52 -21.02 6.70
N VAL A 69 -12.87 -21.83 5.86
CA VAL A 69 -12.81 -21.59 4.41
C VAL A 69 -14.20 -21.74 3.77
N ALA A 70 -14.98 -22.75 4.19
CA ALA A 70 -16.34 -22.94 3.71
C ALA A 70 -17.24 -21.76 4.08
N GLU A 71 -17.12 -21.21 5.29
CA GLU A 71 -17.87 -20.03 5.74
C GLU A 71 -17.49 -18.75 4.96
N LEU A 72 -16.20 -18.58 4.65
CA LEU A 72 -15.70 -17.48 3.81
C LEU A 72 -16.17 -17.56 2.36
N LEU A 73 -16.22 -18.77 1.80
CA LEU A 73 -16.72 -19.01 0.44
C LEU A 73 -18.25 -18.88 0.36
N ALA A 74 -18.97 -19.26 1.42
CA ALA A 74 -20.42 -19.10 1.51
C ALA A 74 -20.84 -17.62 1.60
N ASN A 75 -19.96 -16.74 2.09
CA ASN A 75 -20.20 -15.31 2.24
C ASN A 75 -19.12 -14.49 1.54
N PRO A 76 -19.12 -14.40 0.19
CA PRO A 76 -18.11 -13.66 -0.54
C PRO A 76 -18.15 -12.19 -0.13
N THR A 77 -17.08 -11.72 0.51
CA THR A 77 -16.98 -10.35 1.05
C THR A 77 -16.84 -9.28 -0.03
N LYS A 78 -16.55 -9.67 -1.28
CA LYS A 78 -16.53 -8.78 -2.45
C LYS A 78 -16.89 -9.59 -3.69
N VAL A 79 -18.01 -9.26 -4.32
CA VAL A 79 -18.31 -9.70 -5.69
C VAL A 79 -17.53 -8.75 -6.60
N VAL A 80 -16.49 -9.26 -7.27
CA VAL A 80 -15.67 -8.45 -8.20
C VAL A 80 -16.20 -8.66 -9.59
N SER A 81 -16.58 -7.56 -10.27
CA SER A 81 -16.99 -7.63 -11.67
C SER A 81 -15.78 -7.86 -12.57
N GLU A 82 -16.02 -8.39 -13.77
CA GLU A 82 -14.95 -8.58 -14.76
C GLU A 82 -14.29 -7.25 -15.13
N ASP A 83 -15.07 -6.16 -15.20
CA ASP A 83 -14.58 -4.81 -15.46
C ASP A 83 -13.64 -4.31 -14.36
N ASP A 84 -13.95 -4.59 -13.08
CA ASP A 84 -13.09 -4.23 -11.94
C ASP A 84 -11.75 -5.00 -11.99
N LEU A 85 -11.80 -6.30 -12.31
CA LEU A 85 -10.59 -7.11 -12.51
C LEU A 85 -9.73 -6.57 -13.65
N ARG A 86 -10.36 -6.17 -14.75
CA ARG A 86 -9.63 -5.60 -15.91
C ARG A 86 -8.99 -4.26 -15.58
N ALA A 87 -9.68 -3.42 -14.81
CA ALA A 87 -9.15 -2.15 -14.35
C ALA A 87 -7.94 -2.35 -13.40
N ASP A 88 -8.08 -3.26 -12.44
CA ASP A 88 -7.05 -3.52 -11.42
C ASP A 88 -5.83 -4.26 -11.99
N TYR A 89 -6.00 -5.19 -12.92
CA TYR A 89 -4.90 -6.01 -13.47
C TYR A 89 -4.41 -5.60 -14.87
N GLY A 90 -5.09 -4.65 -15.52
CA GLY A 90 -4.74 -4.21 -16.87
C GLY A 90 -3.32 -3.66 -16.99
N PHE A 91 -2.77 -3.08 -15.92
CA PHE A 91 -1.40 -2.59 -15.89
C PHE A 91 -0.37 -3.73 -16.01
N VAL A 92 -0.63 -4.89 -15.40
CA VAL A 92 0.26 -6.06 -15.44
C VAL A 92 0.37 -6.60 -16.85
N ILE A 93 -0.78 -6.71 -17.54
CA ILE A 93 -0.83 -7.18 -18.93
C ILE A 93 -0.06 -6.21 -19.84
N ARG A 94 -0.18 -4.89 -19.59
CA ARG A 94 0.55 -3.87 -20.35
C ARG A 94 2.06 -3.96 -20.11
N ASP A 95 2.49 -4.19 -18.88
CA ASP A 95 3.90 -4.35 -18.53
C ASP A 95 4.51 -5.60 -19.19
N LEU A 96 3.81 -6.74 -19.12
CA LEU A 96 4.21 -7.98 -19.79
C LEU A 96 4.31 -7.81 -21.31
N ARG A 97 3.38 -7.08 -21.94
CA ARG A 97 3.46 -6.76 -23.37
C ARG A 97 4.69 -5.94 -23.69
N ASN A 98 4.99 -4.91 -22.90
CA ASN A 98 6.15 -4.06 -23.13
C ASN A 98 7.46 -4.86 -22.97
N MET A 99 7.57 -5.68 -21.92
CA MET A 99 8.73 -6.56 -21.74
C MET A 99 8.88 -7.58 -22.87
N GLY A 100 7.77 -8.16 -23.34
CA GLY A 100 7.77 -9.08 -24.48
C GLY A 100 8.24 -8.44 -25.78
N MET A 101 7.79 -7.21 -26.06
CA MET A 101 8.22 -6.45 -27.25
C MET A 101 9.72 -6.15 -27.22
N LEU A 102 10.26 -5.75 -26.06
CA LEU A 102 11.70 -5.52 -25.90
C LEU A 102 12.51 -6.80 -26.11
N ALA A 103 12.06 -7.91 -25.51
CA ALA A 103 12.70 -9.21 -25.69
C ALA A 103 12.73 -9.65 -27.15
N ALA A 104 11.60 -9.50 -27.87
CA ALA A 104 11.51 -9.81 -29.29
C ALA A 104 12.45 -8.92 -30.13
N ALA A 105 12.51 -7.62 -29.84
CA ALA A 105 13.41 -6.71 -30.54
C ALA A 105 14.89 -7.09 -30.33
N LEU A 106 15.28 -7.40 -29.09
CA LEU A 106 16.64 -7.85 -28.79
C LEU A 106 16.98 -9.17 -29.49
N PHE A 107 16.02 -10.10 -29.55
CA PHE A 107 16.22 -11.37 -30.24
C PHE A 107 16.49 -11.18 -31.74
N ILE A 108 15.75 -10.26 -32.38
CA ILE A 108 15.98 -9.89 -33.79
C ILE A 108 17.38 -9.29 -33.97
N VAL A 109 17.79 -8.38 -33.09
CA VAL A 109 19.13 -7.77 -33.13
C VAL A 109 20.22 -8.85 -33.03
N LEU A 110 20.05 -9.84 -32.16
CA LEU A 110 20.99 -10.96 -32.01
C LEU A 110 21.09 -11.80 -33.28
N ILE A 111 19.96 -12.10 -33.94
CA ILE A 111 19.96 -12.83 -35.21
C ILE A 111 20.72 -12.04 -36.28
N CYS A 112 20.45 -10.74 -36.41
CA CYS A 112 21.16 -9.89 -37.37
C CYS A 112 22.66 -9.84 -37.09
N ALA A 113 23.07 -9.70 -35.82
CA ALA A 113 24.47 -9.70 -35.44
C ALA A 113 25.15 -11.04 -35.76
N ALA A 114 24.47 -12.16 -35.50
CA ALA A 114 24.97 -13.49 -35.81
C ALA A 114 25.17 -13.68 -37.32
N LEU A 115 24.25 -13.19 -38.15
CA LEU A 115 24.36 -13.27 -39.62
C LEU A 115 25.48 -12.40 -40.20
N ILE A 116 25.87 -11.31 -39.52
CA ILE A 116 26.98 -10.44 -39.94
C ILE A 116 28.33 -11.02 -39.53
N LEU A 117 28.40 -11.68 -38.36
CA LEU A 117 29.62 -12.27 -37.83
C LEU A 117 29.96 -13.63 -38.44
N LEU A 118 28.98 -14.32 -39.03
CA LEU A 118 29.16 -15.57 -39.76
C LEU A 118 29.65 -15.31 -41.18
#